data_AF-A0A8K0NFP3-F1
#
_entry.id   AF-A0A8K0NFP3-F1
#
_cell.length_a   1.000
_cell.length_b   1.000
_cell.length_c   1.000
_cell.angle_alpha   90.00
_cell.angle_beta   90.00
_cell.angle_gamma   90.00
#
_symmetry.space_group_name_H-M   'P 1'
#
loop_
_entity.id
_entity.type
_entity.pdbx_description
1 polymer ?
#
loop_
_entity_poly.entity_id
_entity_poly.type
_entity_poly.pdbx_seq_one_letter_code
_entity_poly.pdbx_strand_id
1 'polypeptide(L)' 'FIRCLNVPFCSLYQHGYSSLGGLTNTRPNPALATDPHGTTFRPAYDLVRDDQERLGRDG' A
#
# COMPACT_ATOMS: atom_id res chain seq x y z
N PHE A 1 -7.46 -13.25 3.47
CA PHE A 1 -8.43 -13.40 4.58
C PHE A 1 -9.39 -12.21 4.66
N ILE A 2 -8.95 -11.00 5.03
CA ILE A 2 -9.86 -9.86 5.27
C ILE A 2 -10.80 -9.49 4.11
N ARG A 3 -10.34 -9.63 2.84
CA ARG A 3 -11.16 -9.37 1.65
C ARG A 3 -12.36 -10.31 1.51
N CYS A 4 -12.29 -11.50 2.09
CA CYS A 4 -13.36 -12.49 2.02
C CYS A 4 -14.46 -12.25 3.07
N LEU A 5 -14.25 -11.32 4.01
CA LEU A 5 -15.17 -11.05 5.11
C LEU A 5 -16.21 -9.96 4.77
N ASN A 6 -16.12 -9.34 3.59
CA ASN A 6 -16.97 -8.20 3.19
C ASN A 6 -17.00 -7.05 4.22
N VAL A 7 -15.93 -6.93 5.02
CA VAL A 7 -15.78 -5.85 5.99
C VAL A 7 -15.17 -4.64 5.27
N PRO A 8 -15.75 -3.44 5.39
CA PRO A 8 -15.14 -2.22 4.88
C PRO A 8 -13.74 -2.03 5.47
N PHE A 9 -12.76 -1.74 4.62
CA PHE A 9 -11.41 -1.39 5.04
C PHE A 9 -11.00 -0.06 4.42
N CYS A 10 -9.93 0.55 4.96
CA CYS A 10 -9.48 1.86 4.51
C CYS A 10 -9.18 1.85 3.00
N SER A 11 -9.78 2.79 2.28
CA SER A 11 -9.61 2.94 0.84
C SER A 11 -8.17 3.25 0.43
N LEU A 12 -7.27 3.63 1.34
CA LEU A 12 -5.86 3.81 0.98
C LEU A 12 -5.19 2.48 0.63
N TYR A 13 -5.63 1.36 1.21
CA TYR A 13 -5.07 0.04 0.89
C TYR A 13 -5.33 -0.37 -0.56
N GLN A 14 -6.42 0.06 -1.20
CA GLN A 14 -6.64 -0.20 -2.63
C GLN A 14 -5.80 0.72 -3.54
N HIS A 15 -5.22 1.80 -3.01
CA HIS A 15 -4.37 2.75 -3.75
C HIS A 15 -2.87 2.52 -3.46
N GLY A 16 -2.49 1.31 -3.07
CA GLY A 16 -1.08 0.92 -2.89
C GLY A 16 -0.42 1.31 -1.57
N TYR A 17 -1.17 1.84 -0.60
CA TYR A 17 -0.62 2.09 0.74
C TYR A 17 -0.61 0.80 1.55
N SER A 18 0.56 0.25 1.87
CA SER A 18 0.69 -0.97 2.68
C SER A 18 0.85 -0.71 4.18
N SER A 19 1.18 0.52 4.58
CA SER A 19 1.35 0.90 5.98
C SER A 19 0.90 2.36 6.17
N LEU A 20 -0.01 2.62 7.12
CA LEU A 20 -0.60 3.95 7.36
C LEU A 20 -0.03 4.62 8.62
N GLY A 21 0.34 5.90 8.54
CA GLY A 21 0.95 6.63 9.67
C GLY A 21 0.68 8.12 9.51
N GLY A 22 1.69 8.99 9.68
CA GLY A 22 1.49 10.43 9.56
C GLY A 22 1.15 10.85 8.12
N LEU A 23 0.33 11.89 7.98
CA LEU A 23 -0.07 12.40 6.65
C LEU A 23 1.12 12.85 5.79
N THR A 24 2.22 13.25 6.42
CA THR A 24 3.41 13.80 5.75
C THR A 24 4.46 12.74 5.41
N ASN A 25 4.44 11.57 6.05
CA ASN A 25 5.46 10.52 5.91
C ASN A 25 4.88 9.19 5.40
N THR A 26 3.69 9.24 4.81
CA THR A 26 3.01 8.08 4.26
C THR A 26 2.84 8.26 2.76
N ARG A 27 3.44 7.36 1.98
CA ARG A 27 3.33 7.30 0.51
C ARG A 27 2.85 5.91 0.07
N PRO A 28 2.32 5.75 -1.15
CA PRO A 28 2.10 4.43 -1.73
C PRO A 28 3.42 3.62 -1.75
N ASN A 29 3.32 2.31 -1.60
CA ASN A 29 4.48 1.44 -1.58
C ASN A 29 5.10 1.34 -2.99
N PRO A 30 6.39 1.68 -3.18
CA PRO A 30 7.03 1.61 -4.50
C PRO A 30 7.05 0.19 -5.08
N ALA A 31 7.04 -0.88 -4.26
CA ALA A 31 6.97 -2.26 -4.74
C ALA A 31 5.61 -2.62 -5.39
N LEU A 32 4.59 -1.77 -5.22
CA LEU A 32 3.27 -1.93 -5.82
C LEU A 32 3.07 -1.07 -7.07
N ALA A 33 4.04 -0.24 -7.46
CA ALA A 33 3.95 0.57 -8.67
C ALA A 33 3.80 -0.31 -9.92
N THR A 34 2.85 0.04 -10.79
CA THR A 34 2.64 -0.66 -12.09
C THR A 34 3.32 0.06 -13.25
N ASP A 35 3.84 1.24 -13.01
CA ASP A 35 4.54 2.06 -13.98
C ASP A 35 5.84 2.64 -13.40
N PRO A 36 6.82 3.02 -14.24
CA PRO A 36 8.11 3.55 -13.79
C PRO A 36 8.03 4.90 -13.08
N HIS A 37 6.92 5.63 -13.22
CA HIS A 37 6.73 6.97 -12.67
C HIS A 37 6.04 6.94 -11.30
N GLY A 38 5.57 5.77 -10.84
CA GLY A 38 4.83 5.64 -9.58
C GLY A 38 3.51 6.40 -9.60
N THR A 39 2.80 6.40 -10.73
CA THR A 39 1.49 7.08 -10.85
C THR A 39 0.33 6.17 -10.53
N THR A 40 0.49 4.86 -10.80
CA THR A 40 -0.51 3.83 -10.59
C THR A 40 0.08 2.72 -9.73
N PHE A 41 -0.71 2.22 -8.79
CA PHE A 41 -0.31 1.21 -7.83
C PHE A 41 -1.33 0.08 -7.77
N ARG A 42 -0.82 -1.13 -7.58
CA ARG A 42 -1.64 -2.27 -7.17
C ARG A 42 -2.08 -2.10 -5.72
N PRO A 43 -3.19 -2.75 -5.32
CA PRO A 43 -3.61 -2.78 -3.92
C PRO A 43 -2.56 -3.37 -2.98
N ALA A 44 -2.58 -2.95 -1.72
CA ALA A 44 -1.67 -3.38 -0.66
C ALA A 44 -1.64 -4.90 -0.45
N TYR A 45 -2.77 -5.57 -0.67
CA TYR A 45 -2.89 -7.02 -0.53
C TYR A 45 -2.22 -7.82 -1.66
N ASP A 46 -1.70 -7.14 -2.68
CA ASP A 46 -0.83 -7.76 -3.71
C ASP A 46 0.66 -7.72 -3.30
N LEU A 47 0.99 -7.09 -2.16
CA LEU A 47 2.35 -7.13 -1.61
C LEU A 47 2.62 -8.51 -1.03
N VAL A 48 3.68 -9.15 -1.50
CA VAL A 48 4.01 -10.54 -1.12
C VAL A 48 5.04 -10.60 0.01
N ARG A 49 5.94 -9.61 0.08
CA ARG A 49 7.03 -9.62 1.05
C ARG A 49 6.74 -8.71 2.23
N ASP A 50 6.67 -9.29 3.41
CA ASP A 50 6.38 -8.57 4.65
C ASP A 50 7.44 -7.52 4.98
N ASP A 51 8.72 -7.79 4.64
CA ASP A 51 9.83 -6.84 4.84
C ASP A 51 9.70 -5.55 4.00
N GLN A 52 8.80 -5.55 3.01
CA GLN A 52 8.55 -4.39 2.15
C GLN A 52 7.37 -3.53 2.62
N GLU A 53 6.63 -3.90 3.67
CA GLU A 53 5.40 -3.21 4.11
C GLU A 53 5.64 -1.70 4.35
N ARG A 54 6.84 -1.33 4.80
CA ARG A 54 7.19 0.03 5.21
C ARG A 54 8.05 0.79 4.18
N LEU A 55 8.20 0.31 2.94
CA LEU A 55 8.96 1.03 1.91
C LEU A 55 8.33 2.38 1.51
N GLY A 56 7.02 2.56 1.74
CA GLY A 56 6.33 3.84 1.54
C GLY A 56 6.47 4.82 2.72
N ARG A 57 7.43 4.59 3.62
CA ARG A 57 7.72 5.48 4.76
C ARG A 57 8.98 6.26 4.50
N ASP A 58 8.84 7.59 4.53
CA ASP A 58 9.99 8.47 4.68
C ASP A 58 10.54 8.26 6.11
N GLY A 59 11.83 7.93 6.21
CA GLY A 59 12.53 7.71 7.49
C GLY A 59 12.64 8.96 8.34
#